data_AF-A0A5S9M689-F1
#
_entry.id   AF-A0A5S9M689-F1
#
_cell.length_a   1.000
_cell.length_b   1.000
_cell.length_c   1.000
_cell.angle_alpha   90.00
_cell.angle_beta   90.00
_cell.angle_gamma   90.00
#
_symmetry.space_group_name_H-M   'P 1'
#
loop_
_entity.id
_entity.type
_entity.pdbx_description
1 polymer ?
#
loop_
_entity_poly.entity_id
_entity_poly.type
_entity_poly.pdbx_seq_one_letter_code
_entity_poly.pdbx_strand_id
1 'polypeptide(L)'
;MQLYLRSPIVHLDENEMALIRTSDKKGTYYDAVKAFMSVTHSDHPTCKKLERFFRLLRKWRDFSMTHSVAELIWEVYRDTQYLDYVGGMPGGKQRQANLRALYDRAKQYEKAAFRGLFRFLRFIERMQERGDDLGAAKTFSETEDVVRMMTIHSSKGLEFPVVFTAGLGRNFNMMDLNQSYLLDKELGFGSKYIHPELRISYATLPLVAKKKMRKELLSEELRVLYVALTRAKEKLFLVGSVKKSGEGIKQMAKCCNRRGLAPP
;
A
#
# COMPACT_ATOMS: atom_id res chain seq x y z
N MET A 1 15.62 2.85 15.18
CA MET A 1 15.73 3.29 16.60
C MET A 1 15.10 4.65 16.83
N GLN A 2 15.50 5.71 16.11
CA GLN A 2 14.95 7.07 16.30
C GLN A 2 13.42 7.15 16.17
N LEU A 3 12.84 6.51 15.14
CA LEU A 3 11.38 6.45 14.95
C LEU A 3 10.63 5.83 16.14
N TYR A 4 11.22 4.81 16.77
CA TYR A 4 10.62 4.14 17.91
C TYR A 4 10.70 5.00 19.18
N LEU A 5 11.82 5.71 19.37
CA LEU A 5 12.03 6.58 20.53
C LEU A 5 11.11 7.82 20.51
N ARG A 6 10.84 8.36 19.31
CA ARG A 6 9.84 9.42 19.12
C ARG A 6 8.40 8.89 19.17
N SER A 7 8.21 7.59 18.98
CA SER A 7 6.87 7.02 18.99
C SER A 7 6.21 7.19 20.37
N PRO A 8 4.87 7.15 20.45
CA PRO A 8 4.13 7.23 21.71
C PRO A 8 4.48 6.13 22.72
N ILE A 9 5.25 5.13 22.33
CA ILE A 9 5.72 4.06 23.21
C ILE A 9 6.80 4.54 24.18
N VAL A 10 7.72 5.40 23.72
CA VAL A 10 8.81 5.96 24.56
C VAL A 10 8.61 7.45 24.82
N HIS A 11 7.98 8.16 23.88
CA HIS A 11 7.59 9.55 24.01
C HIS A 11 8.78 10.48 24.34
N LEU A 12 9.86 10.36 23.55
CA LEU A 12 10.92 11.36 23.54
C LEU A 12 10.55 12.54 22.66
N ASP A 13 10.70 13.74 23.20
CA ASP A 13 10.53 14.97 22.44
C ASP A 13 11.76 15.27 21.56
N GLU A 14 11.63 16.26 20.66
CA GLU A 14 12.72 16.64 19.75
C GLU A 14 13.95 17.17 20.47
N ASN A 15 13.77 17.85 21.62
CA ASN A 15 14.86 18.43 22.41
C ASN A 15 15.64 17.32 23.13
N GLU A 16 14.96 16.36 23.75
CA GLU A 16 15.50 15.15 24.35
C GLU A 16 16.31 14.35 23.33
N MET A 17 15.79 14.21 22.09
CA MET A 17 16.54 13.55 21.03
C MET A 17 17.81 14.32 20.61
N ALA A 18 17.75 15.65 20.54
CA ALA A 18 18.92 16.48 20.24
C ALA A 18 19.98 16.43 21.36
N LEU A 19 19.55 16.41 22.63
CA LEU A 19 20.41 16.26 23.80
C LEU A 19 21.14 14.92 23.77
N ILE A 20 20.44 13.82 23.49
CA ILE A 20 21.04 12.49 23.32
C ILE A 20 22.09 12.52 22.21
N ARG A 21 21.77 13.14 21.06
CA ARG A 21 22.71 13.23 19.93
C ARG A 21 23.94 14.09 20.24
N THR A 22 23.86 15.00 21.20
CA THR A 22 25.01 15.84 21.59
C THR A 22 26.08 15.02 22.30
N SER A 23 25.71 13.92 22.95
CA SER A 23 26.65 13.03 23.67
C SER A 23 27.56 12.25 22.72
N ASP A 24 27.06 11.84 21.56
CA ASP A 24 27.88 11.28 20.47
C ASP A 24 27.32 11.67 19.10
N LYS A 25 28.07 12.55 18.44
CA LYS A 25 27.71 13.09 17.12
C LYS A 25 28.11 12.18 15.96
N LYS A 26 29.10 11.29 16.14
CA LYS A 26 29.69 10.51 15.05
C LYS A 26 29.24 9.06 15.05
N GLY A 27 28.93 8.48 16.21
CA GLY A 27 28.47 7.10 16.32
C GLY A 27 27.01 6.87 15.96
N THR A 28 26.59 5.59 16.05
CA THR A 28 25.19 5.22 15.82
C THR A 28 24.30 5.85 16.89
N TYR A 29 23.00 6.01 16.60
CA TYR A 29 22.10 6.56 17.61
C TYR A 29 22.00 5.68 18.86
N TYR A 30 22.27 4.37 18.72
CA TYR A 30 22.33 3.45 19.85
C TYR A 30 23.53 3.76 20.76
N ASP A 31 24.68 4.08 20.18
CA ASP A 31 25.88 4.44 20.92
C ASP A 31 25.71 5.80 21.63
N ALA A 32 25.10 6.77 20.95
CA ALA A 32 24.75 8.07 21.55
C ALA A 32 23.83 7.93 22.77
N VAL A 33 22.85 7.04 22.70
CA VAL A 33 21.96 6.75 23.85
C VAL A 33 22.74 6.11 25.01
N LYS A 34 23.63 5.15 24.75
CA LYS A 34 24.47 4.54 25.80
C LYS A 34 25.40 5.57 26.43
N ALA A 35 26.04 6.42 25.62
CA ALA A 35 26.90 7.49 26.09
C ALA A 35 26.13 8.50 26.97
N PHE A 36 24.92 8.88 26.55
CA PHE A 36 24.05 9.75 27.33
C PHE A 36 23.69 9.15 28.69
N MET A 37 23.38 7.85 28.74
CA MET A 37 23.08 7.13 29.99
C MET A 37 24.29 6.94 30.91
N SER A 38 25.52 6.87 30.36
CA SER A 38 26.73 6.76 31.18
C SER A 38 27.18 8.10 31.79
N VAL A 39 26.87 9.22 31.13
CA VAL A 39 27.31 10.56 31.54
C VAL A 39 26.28 11.25 32.43
N THR A 40 24.99 11.01 32.19
CA THR A 40 23.90 11.73 32.86
C THR A 40 23.43 10.97 34.09
N HIS A 41 23.22 11.66 35.22
CA HIS A 41 22.68 11.08 36.44
C HIS A 41 21.34 10.37 36.21
N SER A 42 21.13 9.26 36.93
CA SER A 42 19.96 8.37 36.83
C SER A 42 18.62 9.07 37.09
N ASP A 43 18.62 10.26 37.69
CA ASP A 43 17.41 11.01 38.02
C ASP A 43 16.82 11.84 36.88
N HIS A 44 17.54 12.03 35.77
CA HIS A 44 17.01 12.78 34.63
C HIS A 44 15.77 12.06 34.04
N PRO A 45 14.65 12.76 33.75
CA PRO A 45 13.42 12.15 33.25
C PRO A 45 13.64 11.34 31.96
N THR A 46 14.47 11.85 31.05
CA THR A 46 14.87 11.15 29.82
C THR A 46 15.64 9.86 30.11
N CYS A 47 16.51 9.83 31.14
CA CYS A 47 17.19 8.60 31.55
C CYS A 47 16.20 7.54 32.06
N LYS A 48 15.19 7.93 32.83
CA LYS A 48 14.13 7.03 33.31
C LYS A 48 13.30 6.44 32.15
N LYS A 49 12.94 7.27 31.16
CA LYS A 49 12.26 6.80 29.92
C LYS A 49 13.14 5.80 29.15
N LEU A 50 14.43 6.12 28.97
CA LEU A 50 15.39 5.26 28.28
C LEU A 50 15.62 3.95 29.02
N GLU A 51 15.77 3.97 30.35
CA GLU A 51 15.97 2.77 31.16
C GLU A 51 14.78 1.81 31.06
N ARG A 52 13.55 2.34 31.14
CA ARG A 52 12.32 1.57 30.90
C ARG A 52 12.34 0.95 29.50
N PHE A 53 12.72 1.71 28.48
CA PHE A 53 12.82 1.22 27.11
C PHE A 53 13.86 0.09 26.97
N PHE A 54 15.07 0.23 27.53
CA PHE A 54 16.10 -0.82 27.46
C PHE A 54 15.72 -2.09 28.23
N ARG A 55 14.94 -1.96 29.30
CA ARG A 55 14.39 -3.10 30.03
C ARG A 55 13.44 -3.90 29.15
N LEU A 56 12.50 -3.22 28.49
CA LEU A 56 11.59 -3.83 27.52
C LEU A 56 12.33 -4.42 26.32
N LEU A 57 13.31 -3.69 25.78
CA LEU A 57 14.10 -4.16 24.64
C LEU A 57 14.89 -5.44 24.96
N ARG A 58 15.47 -5.55 26.17
CA ARG A 58 16.11 -6.79 26.63
C ARG A 58 15.10 -7.93 26.75
N LYS A 59 13.96 -7.67 27.41
CA LYS A 59 12.86 -8.65 27.51
C LYS A 59 12.46 -9.19 26.14
N TRP A 60 12.24 -8.32 25.16
CA TRP A 60 11.84 -8.74 23.80
C TRP A 60 12.95 -9.46 23.04
N ARG A 61 14.21 -9.08 23.26
CA ARG A 61 15.35 -9.78 22.67
C ARG A 61 15.42 -11.22 23.17
N ASP A 62 15.29 -11.43 24.47
CA ASP A 62 15.32 -12.77 25.08
C ASP A 62 14.08 -13.58 24.68
N PHE A 63 12.92 -12.94 24.63
CA PHE A 63 11.67 -13.56 24.18
C PHE A 63 11.75 -14.02 22.72
N SER A 64 12.35 -13.21 21.83
CA SER A 64 12.50 -13.54 20.41
C SER A 64 13.38 -14.75 20.10
N MET A 65 14.19 -15.21 21.06
CA MET A 65 15.04 -16.39 20.91
C MET A 65 14.28 -17.71 21.16
N THR A 66 13.20 -17.65 21.94
CA THR A 66 12.46 -18.83 22.41
C THR A 66 11.05 -18.92 21.85
N HIS A 67 10.49 -17.80 21.39
CA HIS A 67 9.11 -17.69 20.93
C HIS A 67 9.02 -17.35 19.44
N SER A 68 7.80 -17.48 18.91
CA SER A 68 7.50 -17.12 17.53
C SER A 68 7.49 -15.60 17.34
N VAL A 69 7.61 -15.16 16.08
CA VAL A 69 7.49 -13.75 15.70
C VAL A 69 6.08 -13.24 15.95
N ALA A 70 5.06 -14.06 15.68
CA ALA A 70 3.68 -13.71 15.98
C ALA A 70 3.48 -13.48 17.49
N GLU A 71 4.00 -14.39 18.32
CA GLU A 71 3.99 -14.25 19.78
C GLU A 71 4.75 -13.00 20.23
N LEU A 72 5.93 -12.75 19.66
CA LEU A 72 6.72 -11.56 19.97
C LEU A 72 5.97 -10.26 19.63
N ILE A 73 5.32 -10.19 18.47
CA ILE A 73 4.52 -9.03 18.07
C ILE A 73 3.39 -8.79 19.08
N TRP A 74 2.70 -9.85 19.48
CA TRP A 74 1.62 -9.75 20.46
C TRP A 74 2.13 -9.31 21.84
N GLU A 75 3.29 -9.83 22.26
CA GLU A 75 3.94 -9.44 23.50
C GLU A 75 4.32 -7.95 23.50
N VAL A 76 4.87 -7.45 22.38
CA VAL A 76 5.16 -6.03 22.20
C VAL A 76 3.88 -5.20 22.30
N TYR A 77 2.78 -5.62 21.66
CA TYR A 77 1.50 -4.91 21.76
C TYR A 77 0.98 -4.83 23.19
N ARG A 78 1.10 -5.93 23.95
CA ARG A 78 0.68 -6.02 25.35
C ARG A 78 1.52 -5.14 26.27
N ASP A 79 2.85 -5.24 26.17
CA ASP A 79 3.80 -4.49 27.02
C ASP A 79 3.75 -2.98 26.78
N THR A 80 3.45 -2.57 25.55
CA THR A 80 3.42 -1.16 25.16
C THR A 80 2.03 -0.55 25.20
N GLN A 81 0.98 -1.38 25.32
CA GLN A 81 -0.43 -1.00 25.14
C GLN A 81 -0.67 -0.24 23.82
N TYR A 82 0.19 -0.46 22.83
CA TYR A 82 0.18 0.33 21.60
C TYR A 82 -1.07 0.08 20.77
N LEU A 83 -1.62 -1.15 20.82
CA LEU A 83 -2.88 -1.49 20.14
C LEU A 83 -4.07 -0.69 20.68
N ASP A 84 -4.12 -0.50 22.01
CA ASP A 84 -5.17 0.28 22.67
C ASP A 84 -5.00 1.77 22.39
N TYR A 85 -3.75 2.24 22.47
CA TYR A 85 -3.38 3.62 22.19
C TYR A 85 -3.79 4.04 20.76
N VAL A 86 -3.47 3.25 19.73
CA VAL A 86 -3.87 3.58 18.35
C VAL A 86 -5.39 3.47 18.15
N GLY A 87 -6.09 2.71 19.00
CA GLY A 87 -7.54 2.61 19.01
C GLY A 87 -8.24 3.92 19.37
N GLY A 88 -7.64 4.72 20.26
CA GLY A 88 -8.13 6.05 20.65
C GLY A 88 -7.83 7.17 19.67
N MET A 89 -7.07 6.90 18.60
CA MET A 89 -6.68 7.90 17.60
C MET A 89 -7.71 8.05 16.46
N PRO A 90 -7.68 9.16 15.70
CA PRO A 90 -8.43 9.25 14.45
C PRO A 90 -8.13 8.09 13.50
N GLY A 91 -9.19 7.41 13.05
CA GLY A 91 -9.09 6.18 12.26
C GLY A 91 -8.65 4.95 13.08
N GLY A 92 -8.83 4.95 14.40
CA GLY A 92 -8.30 3.95 15.30
C GLY A 92 -8.70 2.52 14.97
N LYS A 93 -9.95 2.28 14.55
CA LYS A 93 -10.40 0.96 14.07
C LYS A 93 -9.51 0.43 12.93
N GLN A 94 -9.20 1.27 11.95
CA GLN A 94 -8.33 0.90 10.81
C GLN A 94 -6.89 0.68 11.23
N ARG A 95 -6.37 1.50 12.16
CA ARG A 95 -5.01 1.34 12.71
C ARG A 95 -4.89 0.02 13.47
N GLN A 96 -5.87 -0.31 14.32
CA GLN A 96 -5.93 -1.59 15.02
C GLN A 96 -6.04 -2.76 14.04
N ALA A 97 -6.89 -2.66 13.02
CA ALA A 97 -7.00 -3.68 11.99
C ALA A 97 -5.68 -3.92 11.26
N ASN A 98 -4.93 -2.85 10.93
CA ASN A 98 -3.60 -2.96 10.32
C ASN A 98 -2.59 -3.66 11.24
N LEU A 99 -2.59 -3.36 12.54
CA LEU A 99 -1.71 -4.02 13.52
C LEU A 99 -2.06 -5.49 13.75
N ARG A 100 -3.36 -5.84 13.74
CA ARG A 100 -3.82 -7.24 13.80
C ARG A 100 -3.43 -7.99 12.52
N ALA A 101 -3.59 -7.36 11.35
CA ALA A 101 -3.15 -7.96 10.09
C ALA A 101 -1.64 -8.23 10.07
N LEU A 102 -0.82 -7.40 10.73
CA LEU A 102 0.62 -7.69 10.90
C LEU A 102 0.85 -8.98 11.69
N TYR A 103 0.12 -9.18 12.79
CA TYR A 103 0.18 -10.41 13.59
C TYR A 103 -0.28 -11.63 12.78
N ASP A 104 -1.42 -11.54 12.09
CA ASP A 104 -1.96 -12.65 11.30
C ASP A 104 -1.01 -13.05 10.16
N ARG A 105 -0.37 -12.07 9.52
CA ARG A 105 0.65 -12.30 8.49
C ARG A 105 1.89 -12.97 9.05
N ALA A 106 2.36 -12.56 10.22
CA ALA A 106 3.46 -13.24 10.90
C ALA A 106 3.10 -14.72 11.16
N LYS A 107 1.88 -14.98 11.64
CA LYS A 107 1.37 -16.34 11.87
C LYS A 107 1.26 -17.16 10.57
N GLN A 108 0.84 -16.56 9.47
CA GLN A 108 0.78 -17.23 8.16
C GLN A 108 2.19 -17.53 7.62
N TYR A 109 3.11 -16.58 7.73
CA TYR A 109 4.50 -16.75 7.31
C TYR A 109 5.18 -17.89 8.07
N GLU A 110 4.94 -18.00 9.38
CA GLU A 110 5.47 -19.08 10.21
C GLU A 110 4.94 -20.47 9.84
N LYS A 111 3.74 -20.56 9.26
CA LYS A 111 3.21 -21.82 8.74
C LYS A 111 3.83 -22.20 7.40
N ALA A 112 4.13 -21.21 6.55
CA ALA A 112 4.60 -21.43 5.18
C ALA A 112 6.12 -21.54 5.06
N ALA A 113 6.88 -20.89 5.95
CA ALA A 113 8.33 -20.77 5.88
C ALA A 113 9.01 -20.95 7.25
N PHE A 114 10.34 -21.06 7.22
CA PHE A 114 11.15 -21.24 8.41
C PHE A 114 11.00 -20.09 9.43
N ARG A 115 10.99 -20.47 10.71
CA ARG A 115 10.82 -19.60 11.88
C ARG A 115 11.98 -18.62 12.08
N GLY A 116 11.68 -17.45 12.66
CA GLY A 116 12.66 -16.51 13.20
C GLY A 116 12.47 -15.06 12.76
N LEU A 117 12.67 -14.12 13.69
CA LEU A 117 12.48 -12.68 13.49
C LEU A 117 13.29 -12.12 12.32
N PHE A 118 14.57 -12.52 12.19
CA PHE A 118 15.43 -12.02 11.12
C PHE A 118 14.90 -12.40 9.72
N ARG A 119 14.44 -13.65 9.55
CA ARG A 119 13.90 -14.13 8.27
C ARG A 119 12.59 -13.43 7.93
N PHE A 120 11.72 -13.25 8.93
CA PHE A 120 10.48 -12.49 8.78
C PHE A 120 10.75 -11.03 8.34
N LEU A 121 11.69 -10.34 8.97
CA LEU A 121 12.05 -8.96 8.58
C LEU A 121 12.61 -8.90 7.16
N ARG A 122 13.47 -9.85 6.76
CA ARG A 122 13.98 -9.94 5.38
C ARG A 122 12.90 -10.24 4.36
N PHE A 123 11.89 -11.02 4.74
CA PHE A 123 10.71 -11.26 3.90
C PHE A 123 9.91 -9.98 3.67
N ILE A 124 9.61 -9.22 4.73
CA ILE A 124 8.88 -7.95 4.61
C ILE A 124 9.65 -6.95 3.76
N GLU A 125 10.96 -6.83 3.95
CA GLU A 125 11.82 -5.93 3.16
C GLU A 125 11.82 -6.30 1.67
N ARG A 126 11.99 -7.59 1.33
CA ARG A 126 11.95 -8.04 -0.07
C ARG A 126 10.60 -7.80 -0.74
N MET A 127 9.52 -7.96 0.01
CA MET A 127 8.18 -7.70 -0.48
C MET A 127 7.96 -6.20 -0.72
N GLN A 128 8.47 -5.33 0.17
CA GLN A 128 8.48 -3.88 -0.05
C GLN A 128 9.31 -3.48 -1.27
N GLU A 129 10.50 -4.08 -1.47
CA GLU A 129 11.36 -3.83 -2.62
C GLU A 129 10.71 -4.22 -3.96
N ARG A 130 9.89 -5.27 -3.97
CA ARG A 130 9.15 -5.73 -5.16
C ARG A 130 7.94 -4.86 -5.49
N GLY A 131 7.55 -3.96 -4.59
CA GLY A 131 6.34 -3.16 -4.71
C GLY A 131 5.06 -3.95 -4.40
N ASP A 132 5.19 -5.11 -3.75
CA ASP A 132 4.04 -5.87 -3.26
C ASP A 132 3.44 -5.10 -2.06
N ASP A 133 2.30 -4.43 -2.27
CA ASP A 133 1.54 -3.80 -1.19
C ASP A 133 0.63 -4.84 -0.55
N LEU A 134 0.75 -4.98 0.76
CA LEU A 134 -0.08 -5.89 1.53
C LEU A 134 -1.52 -5.40 1.71
N GLY A 135 -1.82 -4.16 1.31
CA GLY A 135 -3.15 -3.57 1.42
C GLY A 135 -3.55 -3.28 2.88
N ALA A 136 -4.40 -2.28 3.03
CA ALA A 136 -5.01 -1.97 4.32
C ALA A 136 -5.93 -3.11 4.76
N ALA A 137 -5.92 -3.43 6.06
CA ALA A 137 -6.80 -4.46 6.60
C ALA A 137 -8.27 -4.05 6.42
N LYS A 138 -9.15 -4.98 6.03
CA LYS A 138 -10.58 -4.69 5.96
C LYS A 138 -11.12 -4.54 7.39
N THR A 139 -11.59 -3.34 7.73
CA THR A 139 -12.09 -3.02 9.07
C THR A 139 -13.57 -3.33 9.23
N PHE A 140 -14.33 -3.31 8.13
CA PHE A 140 -15.77 -3.53 8.11
C PHE A 140 -16.08 -4.91 7.52
N SER A 141 -17.01 -5.64 8.14
CA SER A 141 -17.52 -6.88 7.55
C SER A 141 -18.39 -6.58 6.32
N GLU A 142 -18.63 -7.60 5.50
CA GLU A 142 -19.56 -7.49 4.35
C GLU A 142 -21.02 -7.31 4.77
N THR A 143 -21.33 -7.20 6.07
CA THR A 143 -22.69 -7.04 6.60
C THR A 143 -22.95 -5.65 7.20
N GLU A 144 -21.94 -4.79 7.31
CA GLU A 144 -22.12 -3.44 7.82
C GLU A 144 -22.76 -2.51 6.77
N ASP A 145 -23.61 -1.59 7.25
CA ASP A 145 -24.28 -0.56 6.43
C ASP A 145 -23.31 0.58 6.12
N VAL A 146 -22.52 0.39 5.06
CA VAL A 146 -21.49 1.31 4.62
C VAL A 146 -21.47 1.42 3.10
N VAL A 147 -21.07 2.59 2.59
CA VAL A 147 -20.78 2.76 1.16
C VAL A 147 -19.53 1.98 0.80
N ARG A 148 -19.66 1.04 -0.15
CA ARG A 148 -18.56 0.15 -0.57
C ARG A 148 -17.83 0.73 -1.77
N MET A 149 -16.54 1.03 -1.60
CA MET A 149 -15.64 1.35 -2.69
C MET A 149 -14.89 0.09 -3.12
N MET A 150 -15.04 -0.30 -4.38
CA MET A 150 -14.44 -1.51 -4.92
C MET A 150 -14.04 -1.32 -6.38
N THR A 151 -13.18 -2.19 -6.91
CA THR A 151 -12.83 -2.18 -8.33
C THR A 151 -13.94 -2.84 -9.15
N ILE A 152 -14.07 -2.44 -10.42
CA ILE A 152 -15.08 -3.03 -11.31
C ILE A 152 -14.90 -4.55 -11.42
N HIS A 153 -13.66 -5.04 -11.49
CA HIS A 153 -13.37 -6.48 -11.51
C HIS A 153 -13.91 -7.21 -10.27
N SER A 154 -13.72 -6.63 -9.07
CA SER A 154 -14.23 -7.22 -7.83
C SER A 154 -15.76 -7.21 -7.71
N SER A 155 -16.45 -6.42 -8.53
CA SER A 155 -17.93 -6.36 -8.55
C SER A 155 -18.58 -7.42 -9.43
N LYS A 156 -17.80 -8.18 -10.22
CA LYS A 156 -18.34 -9.16 -11.17
C LYS A 156 -19.15 -10.24 -10.42
N GLY A 157 -20.42 -10.38 -10.79
CA GLY A 157 -21.34 -11.34 -10.15
C GLY A 157 -22.09 -10.78 -8.93
N LEU A 158 -21.75 -9.58 -8.47
CA LEU A 158 -22.48 -8.87 -7.43
C LEU A 158 -23.48 -7.90 -8.07
N GLU A 159 -24.55 -7.56 -7.34
CA GLU A 159 -25.56 -6.61 -7.80
C GLU A 159 -25.91 -5.66 -6.65
N PHE A 160 -26.10 -4.37 -6.97
CA PHE A 160 -26.37 -3.34 -5.98
C PHE A 160 -27.57 -2.49 -6.42
N PRO A 161 -28.43 -2.02 -5.50
CA PRO A 161 -29.54 -1.12 -5.83
C PRO A 161 -29.06 0.16 -6.53
N VAL A 162 -28.01 0.77 -6.00
CA VAL A 162 -27.42 2.02 -6.51
C VAL A 162 -25.92 1.83 -6.75
N VAL A 163 -25.44 2.22 -7.94
CA VAL A 163 -24.02 2.13 -8.32
C VAL A 163 -23.50 3.48 -8.82
N PHE A 164 -22.33 3.87 -8.32
CA PHE A 164 -21.55 5.00 -8.84
C PHE A 164 -20.33 4.49 -9.58
N THR A 165 -20.24 4.77 -10.88
CA THR A 165 -19.05 4.52 -11.71
C THR A 165 -18.29 5.82 -11.88
N ALA A 166 -17.20 5.98 -11.13
CA ALA A 166 -16.38 7.19 -11.15
C ALA A 166 -15.09 7.02 -11.98
N GLY A 167 -14.45 8.14 -12.31
CA GLY A 167 -13.16 8.14 -12.99
C GLY A 167 -13.23 7.92 -14.50
N LEU A 168 -14.40 8.11 -15.12
CA LEU A 168 -14.59 7.92 -16.57
C LEU A 168 -13.78 8.89 -17.45
N GLY A 169 -13.26 9.98 -16.86
CA GLY A 169 -12.35 10.92 -17.51
C GLY A 169 -10.86 10.53 -17.42
N ARG A 170 -10.53 9.43 -16.74
CA ARG A 170 -9.14 8.96 -16.60
C ARG A 170 -8.70 8.28 -17.89
N ASN A 171 -7.46 8.54 -18.32
CA ASN A 171 -6.86 7.82 -19.44
C ASN A 171 -6.68 6.34 -19.10
N PHE A 172 -6.96 5.47 -20.07
CA PHE A 172 -6.65 4.04 -19.96
C PHE A 172 -5.15 3.82 -19.75
N ASN A 173 -4.81 2.81 -18.96
CA ASN A 173 -3.41 2.44 -18.77
C ASN A 173 -2.89 1.74 -20.03
N MET A 174 -2.00 2.42 -20.74
CA MET A 174 -1.40 1.95 -22.00
C MET A 174 0.12 1.78 -21.87
N MET A 175 0.65 1.67 -20.64
CA MET A 175 2.09 1.61 -20.38
C MET A 175 2.77 0.43 -21.08
N ASP A 176 2.08 -0.71 -21.19
CA ASP A 176 2.62 -1.91 -21.85
C ASP A 176 2.94 -1.66 -23.33
N LEU A 177 2.18 -0.80 -24.01
CA LEU A 177 2.43 -0.44 -25.41
C LEU A 177 3.69 0.42 -25.61
N ASN A 178 4.23 1.00 -24.55
CA ASN A 178 5.37 1.91 -24.61
C ASN A 178 6.71 1.22 -24.31
N GLN A 179 6.71 -0.06 -23.91
CA GLN A 179 7.92 -0.82 -23.61
C GLN A 179 8.77 -1.05 -24.88
N SER A 180 10.05 -1.38 -24.66
CA SER A 180 11.00 -1.73 -25.75
C SER A 180 10.70 -3.10 -26.36
N TYR A 181 9.96 -3.94 -25.64
CA TYR A 181 9.49 -5.24 -26.07
C TYR A 181 7.98 -5.40 -25.84
N LEU A 182 7.38 -6.39 -26.48
CA LEU A 182 5.99 -6.79 -26.38
C LEU A 182 5.90 -8.30 -26.41
N LEU A 183 4.93 -8.83 -25.67
CA LEU A 183 4.58 -10.24 -25.65
C LEU A 183 3.14 -10.38 -26.16
N ASP A 184 2.95 -11.14 -27.22
CA ASP A 184 1.66 -11.46 -27.82
C ASP A 184 1.50 -12.98 -27.87
N LYS A 185 0.30 -13.49 -27.57
CA LYS A 185 0.05 -14.93 -27.51
C LYS A 185 0.20 -15.61 -28.88
N GLU A 186 -0.11 -14.93 -29.97
CA GLU A 186 -0.05 -15.46 -31.33
C GLU A 186 1.26 -15.10 -32.04
N LEU A 187 1.72 -13.85 -31.89
CA LEU A 187 2.92 -13.34 -32.57
C LEU A 187 4.21 -13.55 -31.77
N GLY A 188 4.11 -14.00 -30.51
CA GLY A 188 5.25 -14.27 -29.65
C GLY A 188 5.92 -12.98 -29.14
N PHE A 189 7.23 -12.88 -29.33
CA PHE A 189 8.04 -11.78 -28.81
C PHE A 189 8.36 -10.75 -29.89
N GLY A 190 7.93 -9.50 -29.66
CA GLY A 190 8.28 -8.36 -30.50
C GLY A 190 9.20 -7.40 -29.76
N SER A 191 10.39 -7.08 -30.30
CA SER A 191 11.29 -6.09 -29.71
C SER A 191 11.61 -5.00 -30.72
N LYS A 192 11.92 -3.80 -30.22
CA LYS A 192 12.68 -2.82 -30.99
C LYS A 192 14.01 -3.43 -31.44
N TYR A 193 14.48 -3.01 -32.60
CA TYR A 193 15.86 -3.25 -32.99
C TYR A 193 16.72 -2.36 -32.09
N ILE A 194 17.77 -2.92 -31.50
CA ILE A 194 18.69 -2.21 -30.61
C ILE A 194 20.11 -2.54 -31.06
N HIS A 195 20.85 -1.52 -31.46
CA HIS A 195 22.29 -1.65 -31.74
C HIS A 195 23.07 -0.93 -30.63
N PRO A 196 23.68 -1.66 -29.67
CA PRO A 196 24.32 -1.07 -28.50
C PRO A 196 25.47 -0.10 -28.84
N GLU A 197 26.31 -0.48 -29.80
CA GLU A 197 27.50 0.31 -30.19
C GLU A 197 27.12 1.63 -30.86
N LEU A 198 26.23 1.58 -31.85
CA LEU A 198 25.73 2.77 -32.56
C LEU A 198 24.69 3.57 -31.75
N ARG A 199 24.25 3.07 -30.59
CA ARG A 199 23.20 3.66 -29.74
C ARG A 199 21.90 3.99 -30.49
N ILE A 200 21.57 3.22 -31.52
CA ILE A 200 20.33 3.37 -32.29
C ILE A 200 19.28 2.37 -31.82
N SER A 201 18.04 2.82 -31.73
CA SER A 201 16.89 1.94 -31.53
C SER A 201 15.68 2.39 -32.34
N TYR A 202 15.00 1.45 -32.98
CA TYR A 202 13.80 1.73 -33.76
C TYR A 202 12.81 0.55 -33.75
N ALA A 203 11.56 0.84 -34.06
CA ALA A 203 10.49 -0.15 -34.08
C ALA A 203 10.68 -1.14 -35.24
N THR A 204 10.58 -2.44 -34.94
CA THR A 204 10.58 -3.50 -35.95
C THR A 204 9.18 -3.72 -36.51
N LEU A 205 9.06 -4.47 -37.63
CA LEU A 205 7.76 -4.84 -38.22
C LEU A 205 6.83 -5.58 -37.23
N PRO A 206 7.30 -6.56 -36.42
CA PRO A 206 6.46 -7.17 -35.39
C PRO A 206 5.93 -6.16 -34.37
N LEU A 207 6.67 -5.09 -34.09
CA LEU A 207 6.21 -4.03 -33.19
C LEU A 207 5.05 -3.21 -33.79
N VAL A 208 4.82 -3.28 -35.11
CA VAL A 208 3.63 -2.69 -35.76
C VAL A 208 2.34 -3.42 -35.31
N ALA A 209 2.45 -4.65 -34.78
CA ALA A 209 1.36 -5.36 -34.11
C ALA A 209 0.85 -4.67 -32.84
N LYS A 210 1.48 -3.58 -32.39
CA LYS A 210 0.93 -2.65 -31.38
C LYS A 210 -0.53 -2.26 -31.65
N LYS A 211 -0.93 -2.14 -32.91
CA LYS A 211 -2.32 -1.83 -33.28
C LYS A 211 -3.30 -2.92 -32.84
N LYS A 212 -2.90 -4.19 -32.95
CA LYS A 212 -3.71 -5.35 -32.51
C LYS A 212 -3.86 -5.34 -30.99
N MET A 213 -2.75 -5.27 -30.25
CA MET A 213 -2.78 -5.19 -28.77
C MET A 213 -3.60 -3.99 -28.27
N ARG A 214 -3.48 -2.82 -28.91
CA ARG A 214 -4.31 -1.65 -28.57
C ARG A 214 -5.80 -1.93 -28.76
N LYS A 215 -6.18 -2.62 -29.85
CA LYS A 215 -7.59 -2.98 -30.10
C LYS A 215 -8.10 -3.97 -29.06
N GLU A 216 -7.28 -4.95 -28.67
CA GLU A 216 -7.60 -5.92 -27.63
C GLU A 216 -7.77 -5.27 -26.27
N LEU A 217 -6.85 -4.38 -25.88
CA LEU A 217 -6.92 -3.63 -24.63
C LEU A 217 -8.19 -2.77 -24.58
N LEU A 218 -8.49 -2.02 -25.66
CA LEU A 218 -9.73 -1.23 -25.73
C LEU A 218 -10.99 -2.11 -25.67
N SER A 219 -10.96 -3.30 -26.28
CA SER A 219 -12.06 -4.25 -26.21
C SER A 219 -12.28 -4.76 -24.78
N GLU A 220 -11.20 -5.01 -24.03
CA GLU A 220 -11.28 -5.41 -22.63
C GLU A 220 -11.80 -4.27 -21.74
N GLU A 221 -11.33 -3.04 -21.92
CA GLU A 221 -11.86 -1.86 -21.21
C GLU A 221 -13.36 -1.64 -21.48
N LEU A 222 -13.83 -1.91 -22.69
CA LEU A 222 -15.27 -1.89 -23.01
C LEU A 222 -16.04 -2.99 -22.25
N ARG A 223 -15.47 -4.18 -22.07
CA ARG A 223 -16.08 -5.24 -21.26
C ARG A 223 -16.11 -4.88 -19.79
N VAL A 224 -15.04 -4.26 -19.28
CA VAL A 224 -14.99 -3.75 -17.90
C VAL A 224 -16.09 -2.71 -17.70
N LEU A 225 -16.22 -1.74 -18.62
CA LEU A 225 -17.31 -0.77 -18.58
C LEU A 225 -18.68 -1.47 -18.61
N TYR A 226 -18.89 -2.45 -19.49
CA TYR A 226 -20.14 -3.22 -19.54
C TYR A 226 -20.46 -3.91 -18.20
N VAL A 227 -19.45 -4.51 -17.54
CA VAL A 227 -19.64 -5.09 -16.21
C VAL A 227 -20.10 -4.03 -15.22
N ALA A 228 -19.47 -2.85 -15.19
CA ALA A 228 -19.85 -1.76 -14.30
C ALA A 228 -21.30 -1.29 -14.51
N LEU A 229 -21.71 -1.13 -15.77
CA LEU A 229 -23.07 -0.70 -16.12
C LEU A 229 -24.14 -1.72 -15.72
N THR A 230 -23.80 -3.02 -15.76
CA THR A 230 -24.73 -4.12 -15.41
C THR A 230 -24.75 -4.47 -13.93
N ARG A 231 -24.03 -3.75 -13.05
CA ARG A 231 -24.08 -4.01 -11.60
C ARG A 231 -25.27 -3.33 -10.90
N ALA A 232 -25.86 -2.31 -11.52
CA ALA A 232 -26.95 -1.53 -10.93
C ALA A 232 -28.32 -2.19 -11.16
N LYS A 233 -29.15 -2.25 -10.11
CA LYS A 233 -30.56 -2.70 -10.21
C LYS A 233 -31.52 -1.55 -10.47
N GLU A 234 -31.34 -0.43 -9.78
CA GLU A 234 -32.30 0.69 -9.81
C GLU A 234 -31.67 1.97 -10.36
N LYS A 235 -30.52 2.40 -9.80
CA LYS A 235 -29.87 3.65 -10.18
C LYS A 235 -28.41 3.47 -10.53
N LEU A 236 -28.00 4.13 -11.60
CA LEU A 236 -26.62 4.16 -12.08
C LEU A 236 -26.17 5.61 -12.27
N PHE A 237 -25.05 5.97 -11.64
CA PHE A 237 -24.41 7.27 -11.78
C PHE A 237 -23.07 7.13 -12.50
N LEU A 238 -22.86 7.93 -13.53
CA LEU A 238 -21.62 7.96 -14.31
C LEU A 238 -20.90 9.29 -14.05
N VAL A 239 -19.70 9.23 -13.45
CA VAL A 239 -18.94 10.41 -13.05
C VAL A 239 -17.63 10.48 -13.81
N GLY A 240 -17.49 11.51 -14.64
CA GLY A 240 -16.29 11.83 -15.40
C GLY A 240 -15.83 13.26 -15.17
N SER A 241 -14.54 13.53 -15.37
CA SER A 241 -13.96 14.87 -15.29
C SER A 241 -13.33 15.23 -16.62
N VAL A 242 -13.53 16.47 -17.07
CA VAL A 242 -13.00 17.02 -18.32
C VAL A 242 -12.33 18.36 -18.06
N LYS A 243 -11.27 18.69 -18.81
CA LYS A 243 -10.53 19.95 -18.63
C LYS A 243 -11.35 21.19 -18.99
N LYS A 244 -12.26 21.09 -19.95
CA LYS A 244 -13.16 22.16 -20.40
C LYS A 244 -14.60 21.66 -20.44
N SER A 245 -15.45 22.19 -19.57
CA SER A 245 -16.83 21.76 -19.41
C SER A 245 -17.66 21.90 -20.70
N GLY A 246 -17.44 22.97 -21.47
CA GLY A 246 -18.18 23.23 -22.72
C GLY A 246 -17.92 22.23 -23.86
N GLU A 247 -16.73 21.62 -23.90
CA GLU A 247 -16.40 20.56 -24.88
C GLU A 247 -16.92 19.20 -24.41
N GLY A 248 -16.81 18.90 -23.11
CA GLY A 248 -17.27 17.64 -22.54
C GLY A 248 -18.79 17.45 -22.65
N ILE A 249 -19.57 18.50 -22.38
CA ILE A 249 -21.04 18.46 -22.51
C ILE A 249 -21.44 18.22 -23.97
N LYS A 250 -20.78 18.89 -24.93
CA LYS A 250 -21.03 18.66 -26.37
C LYS A 250 -20.70 17.23 -26.78
N GLN A 251 -19.61 16.66 -26.26
CA GLN A 251 -19.19 15.30 -26.59
C GLN A 251 -20.11 14.23 -25.97
N MET A 252 -20.57 14.43 -24.73
CA MET A 252 -21.57 13.58 -24.08
C MET A 252 -22.93 13.70 -24.78
N ALA A 253 -23.41 14.92 -25.07
CA ALA A 253 -24.65 15.15 -25.81
C ALA A 253 -24.64 14.49 -27.20
N LYS A 254 -23.49 14.50 -27.90
CA LYS A 254 -23.35 13.83 -29.20
C LYS A 254 -23.42 12.31 -29.12
N CYS A 255 -22.95 11.72 -28.03
CA CYS A 255 -23.07 10.27 -27.76
C CYS A 255 -24.48 9.88 -27.30
N CYS A 256 -25.10 10.71 -26.45
CA CYS A 256 -26.46 10.56 -25.93
C CYS A 256 -27.54 10.70 -27.01
N ASN A 257 -27.45 11.73 -27.87
CA ASN A 257 -28.40 11.98 -28.96
C ASN A 257 -28.38 10.89 -30.05
N ARG A 258 -27.28 10.14 -30.19
CA ARG A 258 -27.24 8.97 -31.10
C ARG A 258 -28.04 7.77 -30.58
N ARG A 259 -28.47 7.77 -29.32
CA ARG A 259 -29.17 6.64 -28.67
C ARG A 259 -30.42 7.04 -27.88
N GLY A 260 -30.90 8.28 -27.99
CA GLY A 260 -32.16 8.72 -27.38
C GLY A 260 -32.15 8.85 -25.85
N LEU A 261 -30.98 8.91 -25.22
CA LEU A 261 -30.87 9.14 -23.77
C LEU A 261 -30.57 10.62 -23.51
N ALA A 262 -31.58 11.39 -23.13
CA ALA A 262 -31.39 12.80 -22.78
C ALA A 262 -30.57 12.93 -21.48
N PRO A 263 -29.60 13.86 -21.40
CA PRO A 263 -29.04 14.23 -20.10
C PRO A 263 -30.10 14.93 -19.25
N PRO A 264 -30.04 14.83 -17.90
CA PRO A 264 -30.88 15.62 -17.02
C PRO A 264 -30.58 17.13 -17.14
#